data_AF-A0A661L1W7-F1
#
_entry.id   AF-A0A661L1W7-F1
#
_cell.length_a   1.000
_cell.length_b   1.000
_cell.length_c   1.000
_cell.angle_alpha   90.00
_cell.angle_beta   90.00
_cell.angle_gamma   90.00
#
_symmetry.space_group_name_H-M   'P 1'
#
loop_
_entity.id
_entity.type
_entity.pdbx_description
1 polymer ?
#
loop_
_entity_poly.entity_id
_entity_poly.type
_entity_poly.pdbx_seq_one_letter_code
_entity_poly.pdbx_strand_id
1 'polypeptide(L)'
;MKIKDKKWIRIRIYITGICFFLAFCVIFLRAYQLQILEGSQLSSLAKRGYTGKLTLISQRGTIFDRNGKELALSIQVDSLCCYPKEVKNKTTAATRLARALNLDKRDVLKKLHSSRSFAWIKRKVTPEEINKVRGLNITGIDFIKESRRYYPCMETGAHVIGFASQDNKGLEGIELEYNRYLEGQEKRFSRIHDALGRSLIFNGPRIERQDPFNLILTLDKDISYKARKALMKAVRRSRARSGVCIVMRPQTGEILAMAVAPEFNPNIFWKYQPYEWRNRAITDCFEPGSTQKTFLLAGALEEGVVSPETVLNCEKGKYAIGSFIIHDSRPYGMLKVSEIIKFSSNIGAIKIGQRLGAERFNYYLKRFGFGEQTGIDFPGERK
;
A
#
# COMPACT_ATOMS: atom_id res chain seq x y z
N MET A 1 -53.76 79.68 -19.58
CA MET A 1 -52.57 79.01 -20.17
C MET A 1 -52.98 78.41 -21.51
N LYS A 2 -52.37 78.85 -22.62
CA LYS A 2 -52.83 78.56 -24.00
C LYS A 2 -52.74 77.05 -24.28
N ILE A 3 -53.72 76.50 -25.00
CA ILE A 3 -53.82 75.06 -25.34
C ILE A 3 -52.56 74.51 -26.03
N LYS A 4 -51.78 75.38 -26.70
CA LYS A 4 -50.48 75.06 -27.31
C LYS A 4 -49.39 74.70 -26.28
N ASP A 5 -49.38 75.32 -25.10
CA ASP A 5 -48.34 75.07 -24.07
C ASP A 5 -48.52 73.71 -23.38
N LYS A 6 -49.79 73.27 -23.21
CA LYS A 6 -50.12 71.92 -22.69
C LYS A 6 -49.63 70.80 -23.61
N LYS A 7 -49.59 71.00 -24.93
CA LYS A 7 -49.07 70.01 -25.90
C LYS A 7 -47.56 69.83 -25.73
N TRP A 8 -46.79 70.91 -25.61
CA TRP A 8 -45.34 70.85 -25.42
C TRP A 8 -44.93 70.24 -24.08
N ILE A 9 -45.67 70.53 -23.00
CA ILE A 9 -45.44 69.89 -21.70
C ILE A 9 -45.71 68.37 -21.78
N ARG A 10 -46.80 67.95 -22.43
CA ARG A 10 -47.09 66.52 -22.63
C ARG A 10 -46.02 65.83 -23.48
N ILE A 11 -45.55 66.47 -24.56
CA ILE A 11 -44.45 65.95 -25.39
C ILE A 11 -43.17 65.78 -24.58
N ARG A 12 -42.79 66.77 -23.75
CA ARG A 12 -41.62 66.67 -22.87
C ARG A 12 -41.76 65.53 -21.85
N ILE A 13 -42.92 65.36 -21.24
CA ILE A 13 -43.20 64.25 -20.31
C ILE A 13 -43.08 62.90 -21.03
N TYR A 14 -43.61 62.76 -22.24
CA TYR A 14 -43.46 61.52 -23.01
C TYR A 14 -42.02 61.24 -23.41
N ILE A 15 -41.26 62.26 -23.83
CA ILE A 15 -39.84 62.12 -24.17
C ILE A 15 -39.04 61.69 -22.94
N THR A 16 -39.23 62.37 -21.80
CA THR A 16 -38.57 62.00 -20.54
C THR A 16 -38.97 60.60 -20.09
N GLY A 17 -40.26 60.25 -20.19
CA GLY A 17 -40.76 58.91 -19.87
C GLY A 17 -40.16 57.82 -20.76
N ILE A 18 -40.04 58.07 -22.06
CA ILE A 18 -39.38 57.16 -23.02
C ILE A 18 -37.89 57.02 -22.70
N CYS A 19 -37.19 58.12 -22.37
CA CYS A 19 -35.80 58.07 -21.95
C CYS A 19 -35.61 57.20 -20.69
N PHE A 20 -36.46 57.38 -19.67
CA PHE A 20 -36.42 56.53 -18.47
C PHE A 20 -36.75 55.07 -18.80
N PHE A 21 -37.76 54.82 -19.62
CA PHE A 21 -38.14 53.47 -20.04
C PHE A 21 -36.97 52.77 -20.74
N LEU A 22 -36.32 53.43 -21.70
CA LEU A 22 -35.15 52.90 -22.39
C LEU A 22 -33.99 52.64 -21.41
N ALA A 23 -33.72 53.54 -20.46
CA ALA A 23 -32.70 53.33 -19.44
C ALA A 23 -32.99 52.10 -18.56
N PHE A 24 -34.25 51.93 -18.12
CA PHE A 24 -34.67 50.74 -17.37
C PHE A 24 -34.57 49.46 -18.20
N CYS A 25 -34.92 49.50 -19.49
CA CYS A 25 -34.73 48.37 -20.39
C CYS A 25 -33.26 47.95 -20.50
N VAL A 26 -32.33 48.91 -20.59
CA VAL A 26 -30.89 48.61 -20.62
C VAL A 26 -30.42 47.96 -19.31
N ILE A 27 -30.86 48.48 -18.15
CA ILE A 27 -30.54 47.88 -16.85
C ILE A 27 -31.12 46.46 -16.74
N PHE A 28 -32.36 46.25 -17.19
CA PHE A 28 -33.01 44.95 -17.13
C PHE A 28 -32.33 43.93 -18.04
N LEU A 29 -31.95 44.32 -19.27
CA LEU A 29 -31.18 43.48 -20.19
C LEU A 29 -29.82 43.12 -19.59
N ARG A 30 -29.15 44.07 -18.93
CA ARG A 30 -27.88 43.80 -18.26
C ARG A 30 -28.03 42.87 -17.06
N ALA A 31 -29.09 43.02 -16.28
CA ALA A 31 -29.42 42.11 -15.18
C ALA A 31 -29.76 40.70 -15.69
N TYR A 32 -30.54 40.59 -16.76
CA TYR A 32 -30.85 39.31 -17.42
C TYR A 32 -29.58 38.63 -17.94
N GLN A 33 -28.68 39.38 -18.58
CA GLN A 33 -27.39 38.85 -19.02
C GLN A 33 -26.59 38.29 -17.84
N LEU A 34 -26.42 39.06 -16.76
CA LEU A 34 -25.60 38.65 -15.62
C LEU A 34 -26.23 37.51 -14.80
N GLN A 35 -27.55 37.51 -14.62
CA GLN A 35 -28.23 36.54 -13.76
C GLN A 35 -28.61 35.24 -14.48
N ILE A 36 -29.00 35.31 -15.76
CA ILE A 36 -29.54 34.15 -16.50
C ILE A 36 -28.50 33.61 -17.49
N LEU A 37 -27.95 34.46 -18.37
CA LEU A 37 -26.98 33.99 -19.38
C LEU A 37 -25.63 33.60 -18.74
N GLU A 38 -25.09 34.48 -17.89
CA GLU A 38 -23.79 34.30 -17.24
C GLU A 38 -23.91 33.74 -15.81
N GLY A 39 -25.12 33.58 -15.29
CA GLY A 39 -25.37 33.20 -13.90
C GLY A 39 -24.73 31.87 -13.50
N SER A 40 -24.76 30.88 -14.40
CA SER A 40 -24.12 29.57 -14.16
C SER A 40 -22.59 29.69 -14.05
N GLN A 41 -21.97 30.50 -14.90
CA GLN A 41 -20.53 30.75 -14.90
C GLN A 41 -20.10 31.57 -13.68
N LEU A 42 -20.78 32.70 -13.40
CA LEU A 42 -20.50 33.56 -12.25
C LEU A 42 -20.73 32.83 -10.92
N SER A 43 -21.79 32.01 -10.83
CA SER A 43 -22.02 31.14 -9.67
C SER A 43 -20.90 30.10 -9.52
N SER A 44 -20.41 29.52 -10.62
CA SER A 44 -19.29 28.58 -10.56
C SER A 44 -17.97 29.24 -10.11
N LEU A 45 -17.70 30.46 -10.58
CA LEU A 45 -16.54 31.27 -10.20
C LEU A 45 -16.61 31.65 -8.71
N ALA A 46 -17.78 32.10 -8.24
CA ALA A 46 -18.02 32.38 -6.83
C ALA A 46 -17.85 31.11 -5.97
N LYS A 47 -18.47 29.99 -6.37
CA LYS A 47 -18.34 28.69 -5.69
C LYS A 47 -16.88 28.26 -5.55
N ARG A 48 -16.04 28.45 -6.58
CA ARG A 48 -14.59 28.15 -6.50
C ARG A 48 -13.86 29.02 -5.48
N GLY A 49 -14.31 30.27 -5.28
CA GLY A 49 -13.71 31.22 -4.34
C GLY A 49 -13.93 30.87 -2.86
N TYR A 50 -15.09 30.33 -2.50
CA TYR A 50 -15.42 30.00 -1.10
C TYR A 50 -15.47 28.50 -0.79
N THR A 51 -15.50 27.60 -1.78
CA THR A 51 -15.57 26.14 -1.55
C THR A 51 -14.17 25.53 -1.52
N GLY A 52 -13.66 25.25 -0.33
CA GLY A 52 -12.52 24.35 -0.13
C GLY A 52 -12.97 22.89 -0.16
N LYS A 53 -12.28 22.03 -0.90
CA LYS A 53 -12.46 20.57 -0.79
C LYS A 53 -11.50 20.05 0.28
N LEU A 54 -12.03 19.52 1.37
CA LEU A 54 -11.26 18.76 2.36
C LEU A 54 -11.58 17.28 2.18
N THR A 55 -10.62 16.51 1.66
CA THR A 55 -10.75 15.05 1.61
C THR A 55 -10.26 14.49 2.94
N LEU A 56 -11.16 13.96 3.78
CA LEU A 56 -10.77 13.14 4.91
C LEU A 56 -10.55 11.71 4.41
N ILE A 57 -9.32 11.24 4.55
CA ILE A 57 -8.94 9.86 4.27
C ILE A 57 -9.62 9.00 5.34
N SER A 58 -10.46 8.07 4.90
CA SER A 58 -11.17 7.14 5.77
C SER A 58 -10.21 6.10 6.37
N GLN A 59 -10.69 5.42 7.41
CA GLN A 59 -9.95 4.31 7.99
C GLN A 59 -9.92 3.14 7.00
N ARG A 60 -8.81 2.42 6.99
CA ARG A 60 -8.58 1.26 6.14
C ARG A 60 -8.96 0.00 6.93
N GLY A 61 -9.50 -1.00 6.26
CA GLY A 61 -9.90 -2.27 6.87
C GLY A 61 -8.77 -2.96 7.61
N THR A 62 -9.07 -3.62 8.72
CA THR A 62 -8.08 -4.31 9.56
C THR A 62 -7.72 -5.65 8.93
N ILE A 63 -6.43 -5.98 8.94
CA ILE A 63 -5.93 -7.30 8.53
C ILE A 63 -5.66 -8.10 9.81
N PHE A 64 -6.27 -9.27 9.91
CA PHE A 64 -6.16 -10.20 11.01
C PHE A 64 -5.41 -11.47 10.58
N ASP A 65 -4.80 -12.13 11.57
CA ASP A 65 -4.36 -13.52 11.44
C ASP A 65 -5.56 -14.48 11.56
N ARG A 66 -5.33 -15.78 11.32
CA ARG A 66 -6.38 -16.81 11.37
C ARG A 66 -7.09 -16.93 12.72
N ASN A 67 -6.50 -16.39 13.80
CA ASN A 67 -7.02 -16.43 15.16
C ASN A 67 -7.63 -15.08 15.58
N GLY A 68 -7.81 -14.14 14.65
CA GLY A 68 -8.36 -12.81 14.93
C GLY A 68 -7.37 -11.83 15.57
N LYS A 69 -6.07 -12.13 15.58
CA LYS A 69 -5.05 -11.20 16.08
C LYS A 69 -4.70 -10.17 15.01
N GLU A 70 -4.63 -8.90 15.39
CA GLU A 70 -4.34 -7.80 14.47
C GLU A 70 -2.92 -7.87 13.90
N LEU A 71 -2.82 -7.82 12.57
CA LEU A 71 -1.58 -7.76 11.81
C LEU A 71 -1.34 -6.37 11.21
N ALA A 72 -2.41 -5.69 10.77
CA ALA A 72 -2.37 -4.30 10.30
C ALA A 72 -3.69 -3.59 10.63
N LEU A 73 -3.62 -2.40 11.22
CA LEU A 73 -4.79 -1.62 11.63
C LEU A 73 -4.61 -0.13 11.33
N SER A 74 -5.72 0.60 11.27
CA SER A 74 -5.72 2.05 11.12
C SER A 74 -5.89 2.74 12.49
N ILE A 75 -4.87 3.47 12.91
CA ILE A 75 -4.90 4.28 14.14
C ILE A 75 -5.14 5.75 13.80
N GLN A 76 -5.83 6.49 14.68
CA GLN A 76 -5.95 7.94 14.55
C GLN A 76 -4.72 8.63 15.13
N VAL A 77 -4.12 9.54 14.37
CA VAL A 77 -2.98 10.36 14.79
C VAL A 77 -3.22 11.81 14.42
N ASP A 78 -2.68 12.75 15.19
CA ASP A 78 -2.79 14.17 14.82
C ASP A 78 -1.69 14.53 13.81
N SER A 79 -2.05 15.39 12.87
CA SER A 79 -1.14 16.06 11.93
C SER A 79 -1.15 17.55 12.19
N LEU A 80 0.03 18.16 12.17
CA LEU A 80 0.19 19.58 12.39
C LEU A 80 0.07 20.36 11.08
N CYS A 81 -0.89 21.27 11.02
CA CYS A 81 -1.05 22.22 9.93
C CYS A 81 -0.92 23.66 10.40
N CYS A 82 -0.70 24.56 9.45
CA CYS A 82 -0.77 25.99 9.66
C CYS A 82 -1.70 26.67 8.65
N TYR A 83 -2.24 27.80 9.08
CA TYR A 83 -2.97 28.78 8.30
C TYR A 83 -2.07 30.02 8.14
N PRO A 84 -1.22 30.10 7.09
CA PRO A 84 -0.17 31.11 6.96
C PRO A 84 -0.61 32.57 7.09
N LYS A 85 -1.88 32.87 6.79
CA LYS A 85 -2.47 34.22 6.90
C LYS A 85 -2.80 34.61 8.35
N GLU A 86 -3.01 33.64 9.23
CA GLU A 86 -3.37 33.85 10.64
C GLU A 86 -2.13 33.89 11.57
N VAL A 87 -0.98 33.41 11.06
CA VAL A 87 0.27 33.38 11.81
C VAL A 87 0.91 34.78 11.79
N LYS A 88 0.88 35.47 12.94
CA LYS A 88 1.47 36.81 13.12
C LYS A 88 3.01 36.77 13.05
N ASN A 89 3.66 36.24 14.10
CA ASN A 89 5.13 36.25 14.24
C ASN A 89 5.77 34.99 13.62
N LYS A 90 5.82 34.94 12.29
CA LYS A 90 6.27 33.77 11.51
C LYS A 90 7.68 33.28 11.88
N THR A 91 8.62 34.20 12.08
CA THR A 91 10.02 33.86 12.43
C THR A 91 10.12 33.19 13.79
N THR A 92 9.45 33.73 14.80
CA THR A 92 9.43 33.18 16.17
C THR A 92 8.67 31.86 16.21
N ALA A 93 7.53 31.78 15.50
CA ALA A 93 6.76 30.56 15.37
C ALA A 93 7.60 29.45 14.71
N ALA A 94 8.30 29.75 13.62
CA ALA A 94 9.20 28.80 12.95
C ALA A 94 10.28 28.28 13.90
N THR A 95 10.95 29.15 14.67
CA THR A 95 11.97 28.73 15.64
C THR A 95 11.40 27.80 16.71
N ARG A 96 10.24 28.14 17.30
CA ARG A 96 9.62 27.33 18.36
C ARG A 96 9.15 25.98 17.83
N LEU A 97 8.51 25.95 16.66
CA LEU A 97 8.05 24.72 15.99
C LEU A 97 9.21 23.83 15.56
N ALA A 98 10.26 24.41 14.97
CA ALA A 98 11.45 23.69 14.54
C ALA A 98 12.11 22.97 15.72
N ARG A 99 12.23 23.65 16.87
CA ARG A 99 12.80 23.08 18.10
C ARG A 99 11.92 21.97 18.70
N ALA A 100 10.59 22.16 18.70
CA ALA A 100 9.66 21.19 19.27
C ALA A 100 9.56 19.89 18.44
N LEU A 101 9.68 20.00 17.11
CA LEU A 101 9.46 18.89 16.17
C LEU A 101 10.75 18.30 15.57
N ASN A 102 11.90 18.84 15.97
CA ASN A 102 13.22 18.54 15.41
C ASN A 102 13.23 18.66 13.87
N LEU A 103 12.73 19.80 13.37
CA LEU A 103 12.66 20.11 11.94
C LEU A 103 13.65 21.23 11.60
N ASP A 104 14.04 21.31 10.33
CA ASP A 104 14.78 22.45 9.85
C ASP A 104 13.94 23.74 9.91
N LYS A 105 14.51 24.80 10.50
CA LYS A 105 13.81 26.07 10.68
C LYS A 105 13.45 26.72 9.34
N ARG A 106 14.32 26.62 8.32
CA ARG A 106 14.10 27.27 7.01
C ARG A 106 12.92 26.63 6.30
N ASP A 107 12.80 25.31 6.37
CA ASP A 107 11.66 24.57 5.81
C ASP A 107 10.33 24.95 6.46
N VAL A 108 10.30 25.04 7.80
CA VAL A 108 9.10 25.48 8.52
C VAL A 108 8.76 26.93 8.17
N LEU A 109 9.75 27.82 8.13
CA LEU A 109 9.54 29.22 7.80
C LEU A 109 8.99 29.39 6.38
N LYS A 110 9.51 28.63 5.40
CA LYS A 110 9.01 28.62 4.02
C LYS A 110 7.52 28.25 3.95
N LYS A 111 7.10 27.26 4.74
CA LYS A 111 5.69 26.86 4.85
C LYS A 111 4.81 27.97 5.47
N LEU A 112 5.30 28.65 6.50
CA LEU A 112 4.59 29.77 7.15
C LEU A 112 4.50 31.04 6.28
N HIS A 113 5.44 31.24 5.35
CA HIS A 113 5.39 32.35 4.38
C HIS A 113 4.62 32.01 3.10
N SER A 114 4.06 30.80 2.97
CA SER A 114 3.27 30.42 1.81
C SER A 114 2.05 31.34 1.62
N SER A 115 1.71 31.66 0.37
CA SER A 115 0.49 32.37 0.00
C SER A 115 -0.78 31.50 0.11
N ARG A 116 -0.61 30.19 0.32
CA ARG A 116 -1.71 29.23 0.48
C ARG A 116 -2.47 29.51 1.77
N SER A 117 -3.78 29.26 1.76
CA SER A 117 -4.61 29.30 2.97
C SER A 117 -4.23 28.20 3.96
N PHE A 118 -3.67 27.09 3.49
CA PHE A 118 -3.36 25.90 4.27
C PHE A 118 -2.00 25.32 3.90
N ALA A 119 -1.20 24.92 4.89
CA ALA A 119 0.03 24.16 4.68
C ALA A 119 0.29 23.13 5.80
N TRP A 120 0.74 21.94 5.40
CA TRP A 120 1.18 20.91 6.35
C TRP A 120 2.57 21.23 6.89
N ILE A 121 2.69 21.39 8.21
CA ILE A 121 3.98 21.50 8.88
C ILE A 121 4.62 20.12 8.98
N LYS A 122 3.90 19.16 9.58
CA LYS A 122 4.32 17.77 9.75
C LYS A 122 3.08 16.88 9.85
N ARG A 123 3.02 15.81 9.06
CA ARG A 123 1.91 14.84 9.09
C ARG A 123 2.22 13.69 10.05
N LYS A 124 1.18 13.12 10.66
CA LYS A 124 1.20 11.90 11.50
C LYS A 124 2.20 11.99 12.66
N VAL A 125 2.08 13.07 13.42
CA VAL A 125 2.95 13.51 14.50
C VAL A 125 2.79 12.58 15.72
N THR A 126 3.85 12.37 16.50
CA THR A 126 3.75 11.53 17.71
C THR A 126 3.01 12.25 18.84
N PRO A 127 2.38 11.52 19.79
CA PRO A 127 1.75 12.12 20.97
C PRO A 127 2.68 13.05 21.76
N GLU A 128 3.95 12.69 21.87
CA GLU A 128 4.96 13.51 22.56
C GLU A 128 5.21 14.85 21.85
N GLU A 129 5.36 14.82 20.53
CA GLU A 129 5.53 16.01 19.68
C GLU A 129 4.29 16.92 19.74
N ILE A 130 3.08 16.33 19.77
CA ILE A 130 1.82 17.06 19.92
C ILE A 130 1.79 17.83 21.23
N ASN A 131 2.15 17.18 22.35
CA ASN A 131 2.16 17.83 23.66
C ASN A 131 3.15 19.01 23.71
N LYS A 132 4.34 18.85 23.11
CA LYS A 132 5.33 19.93 22.99
C LYS A 132 4.79 21.12 22.20
N VAL A 133 4.06 20.88 21.10
CA VAL A 133 3.52 21.95 20.24
C VAL A 133 2.29 22.61 20.84
N ARG A 134 1.38 21.85 21.48
CA ARG A 134 0.21 22.40 22.17
C ARG A 134 0.60 23.41 23.24
N GLY A 135 1.68 23.16 23.98
CA GLY A 135 2.22 24.11 24.97
C GLY A 135 2.75 25.43 24.39
N LEU A 136 2.90 25.55 23.06
CA LEU A 136 3.43 26.77 22.45
C LEU A 136 2.37 27.85 22.20
N ASN A 137 1.07 27.49 22.15
CA ASN A 137 -0.07 28.38 21.91
C ASN A 137 0.16 29.39 20.77
N ILE A 138 0.55 28.90 19.60
CA ILE A 138 0.83 29.74 18.42
C ILE A 138 -0.47 29.91 17.61
N THR A 139 -0.89 31.16 17.38
CA THR A 139 -2.06 31.48 16.54
C THR A 139 -1.83 31.04 15.09
N GLY A 140 -2.86 30.43 14.48
CA GLY A 140 -2.81 29.93 13.10
C GLY A 140 -2.17 28.55 12.95
N ILE A 141 -1.94 27.83 14.06
CA ILE A 141 -1.52 26.42 14.07
C ILE A 141 -2.66 25.57 14.58
N ASP A 142 -2.95 24.47 13.89
CA ASP A 142 -4.05 23.57 14.23
C ASP A 142 -3.66 22.10 14.01
N PHE A 143 -4.43 21.20 14.62
CA PHE A 143 -4.24 19.76 14.54
C PHE A 143 -5.40 19.12 13.81
N ILE A 144 -5.10 18.41 12.72
CA ILE A 144 -6.08 17.63 11.96
C ILE A 144 -5.83 16.16 12.25
N LYS A 145 -6.89 15.46 12.69
CA LYS A 145 -6.84 14.00 12.84
C LYS A 145 -6.72 13.34 11.47
N GLU A 146 -5.68 12.53 11.30
CA GLU A 146 -5.46 11.67 10.15
C GLU A 146 -5.44 10.19 10.55
N SER A 147 -5.77 9.31 9.62
CA SER A 147 -5.61 7.87 9.79
C SER A 147 -4.19 7.45 9.39
N ARG A 148 -3.50 6.72 10.26
CA ARG A 148 -2.20 6.10 9.99
C ARG A 148 -2.33 4.59 9.99
N ARG A 149 -1.77 3.94 8.98
CA ARG A 149 -1.59 2.49 8.97
C ARG A 149 -0.48 2.08 9.94
N TYR A 150 -0.78 1.12 10.82
CA TYR A 150 0.12 0.63 11.86
C TYR A 150 0.16 -0.90 11.86
N TYR A 151 1.36 -1.45 12.04
CA TYR A 151 1.67 -2.88 11.98
C TYR A 151 2.24 -3.35 13.34
N PRO A 152 1.43 -3.92 14.24
CA PRO A 152 1.86 -4.31 15.59
C PRO A 152 2.98 -5.35 15.61
N CYS A 153 3.02 -6.20 14.57
CA CYS A 153 3.96 -7.32 14.48
C CYS A 153 5.33 -6.93 13.89
N MET A 154 5.52 -5.65 13.53
CA MET A 154 6.77 -5.11 12.99
C MET A 154 7.29 -5.95 11.82
N GLU A 155 8.48 -6.54 11.92
CA GLU A 155 9.11 -7.34 10.85
C GLU A 155 8.41 -8.70 10.63
N THR A 156 7.60 -9.16 11.59
CA THR A 156 6.93 -10.47 11.51
C THR A 156 5.77 -10.41 10.51
N GLY A 157 5.89 -11.14 9.41
CA GLY A 157 4.91 -11.14 8.31
C GLY A 157 5.00 -9.92 7.40
N ALA A 158 6.03 -9.07 7.55
CA ALA A 158 6.15 -7.81 6.81
C ALA A 158 6.14 -7.99 5.28
N HIS A 159 6.83 -8.99 4.74
CA HIS A 159 6.86 -9.27 3.30
C HIS A 159 5.54 -9.81 2.75
N VAL A 160 4.71 -10.45 3.60
CA VAL A 160 3.38 -10.91 3.20
C VAL A 160 2.40 -9.75 3.26
N ILE A 161 2.31 -9.09 4.41
CA ILE A 161 1.36 -8.00 4.63
C ILE A 161 1.68 -6.81 3.70
N GLY A 162 2.97 -6.51 3.52
CA GLY A 162 3.44 -5.32 2.83
C GLY A 162 3.26 -4.07 3.68
N PHE A 163 3.04 -2.93 3.02
CA PHE A 163 2.83 -1.65 3.70
C PHE A 163 1.97 -0.71 2.84
N ALA A 164 1.41 0.31 3.50
CA ALA A 164 0.65 1.37 2.86
C ALA A 164 1.41 2.72 2.90
N SER A 165 1.08 3.59 1.95
CA SER A 165 1.60 4.94 1.84
C SER A 165 1.12 5.85 2.99
N GLN A 166 1.66 7.07 3.05
CA GLN A 166 1.14 8.11 3.96
C GLN A 166 -0.33 8.48 3.68
N ASP A 167 -0.86 8.17 2.50
CA ASP A 167 -2.26 8.41 2.15
C ASP A 167 -3.12 7.13 2.27
N ASN A 168 -2.61 6.12 2.99
CA ASN A 168 -3.26 4.82 3.24
C ASN A 168 -3.57 4.01 1.97
N LYS A 169 -2.82 4.21 0.89
CA LYS A 169 -2.86 3.35 -0.31
C LYS A 169 -1.88 2.20 -0.16
N GLY A 170 -2.31 0.97 -0.41
CA GLY A 170 -1.43 -0.20 -0.40
C GLY A 170 -0.35 -0.07 -1.47
N LEU A 171 0.90 -0.34 -1.11
CA LEU A 171 2.05 -0.22 -2.00
C LEU A 171 2.72 -1.56 -2.30
N GLU A 172 2.65 -2.52 -1.37
CA GLU A 172 3.25 -3.84 -1.50
C GLU A 172 2.39 -4.92 -0.84
N GLY A 173 2.62 -6.18 -1.20
CA GLY A 173 2.03 -7.36 -0.59
C GLY A 173 0.49 -7.38 -0.55
N ILE A 174 -0.08 -7.97 0.51
CA ILE A 174 -1.53 -8.07 0.72
C ILE A 174 -2.19 -6.68 0.77
N GLU A 175 -1.49 -5.66 1.29
CA GLU A 175 -2.00 -4.29 1.26
C GLU A 175 -2.23 -3.80 -0.17
N LEU A 176 -1.35 -4.13 -1.11
CA LEU A 176 -1.52 -3.80 -2.52
C LEU A 176 -2.58 -4.67 -3.19
N GLU A 177 -2.53 -6.00 -2.98
CA GLU A 177 -3.45 -6.95 -3.62
C GLU A 177 -4.91 -6.64 -3.28
N TYR A 178 -5.22 -6.51 -1.99
CA TYR A 178 -6.57 -6.24 -1.53
C TYR A 178 -6.84 -4.75 -1.34
N ASN A 179 -6.08 -3.88 -2.01
CA ASN A 179 -6.20 -2.44 -1.82
C ASN A 179 -7.63 -1.93 -1.99
N ARG A 180 -8.33 -2.42 -3.02
CA ARG A 180 -9.72 -2.04 -3.32
C ARG A 180 -10.71 -2.40 -2.20
N TYR A 181 -10.47 -3.50 -1.47
CA TYR A 181 -11.35 -3.96 -0.40
C TYR A 181 -11.02 -3.32 0.94
N LEU A 182 -9.72 -3.05 1.16
CA LEU A 182 -9.20 -2.45 2.38
C LEU A 182 -9.38 -0.93 2.41
N GLU A 183 -9.32 -0.25 1.26
CA GLU A 183 -9.55 1.20 1.17
C GLU A 183 -10.98 1.55 1.57
N GLY A 184 -11.12 2.41 2.58
CA GLY A 184 -12.37 3.10 2.80
C GLY A 184 -12.58 4.17 1.72
N GLN A 185 -13.83 4.58 1.48
CA GLN A 185 -14.09 5.65 0.53
C GLN A 185 -13.57 7.01 1.02
N GLU A 186 -13.03 7.82 0.12
CA GLU A 186 -12.62 9.20 0.38
C GLU A 186 -13.82 10.08 0.76
N LYS A 187 -13.84 10.62 1.99
CA LYS A 187 -14.90 11.55 2.39
C LYS A 187 -14.54 12.96 1.93
N ARG A 188 -15.23 13.49 0.92
CA ARG A 188 -15.06 14.87 0.46
C ARG A 188 -16.00 15.79 1.23
N PHE A 189 -15.45 16.62 2.10
CA PHE A 189 -16.17 17.71 2.75
C PHE A 189 -16.00 18.99 1.94
N SER A 190 -17.10 19.68 1.64
CA SER A 190 -17.07 21.05 1.15
C SER A 190 -17.02 21.99 2.35
N ARG A 191 -15.87 22.64 2.56
CA ARG A 191 -15.71 23.70 3.55
C ARG A 191 -16.07 25.02 2.87
N ILE A 192 -17.07 25.73 3.36
CA ILE A 192 -17.36 27.09 2.89
C ILE A 192 -16.58 28.06 3.78
N HIS A 193 -15.85 28.98 3.18
CA HIS A 193 -15.18 30.07 3.89
C HIS A 193 -16.03 31.34 3.79
N ASP A 194 -16.15 32.07 4.91
CA ASP A 194 -16.66 33.45 4.87
C ASP A 194 -15.62 34.40 4.24
N ALA A 195 -16.00 35.66 4.01
CA ALA A 195 -15.13 36.68 3.42
C ALA A 195 -13.86 36.99 4.28
N LEU A 196 -13.85 36.58 5.54
CA LEU A 196 -12.74 36.70 6.49
C LEU A 196 -11.92 35.40 6.60
N GLY A 197 -12.28 34.35 5.85
CA GLY A 197 -11.62 33.04 5.82
C GLY A 197 -12.08 32.05 6.89
N ARG A 198 -13.03 32.40 7.75
CA ARG A 198 -13.55 31.51 8.81
C ARG A 198 -14.40 30.42 8.18
N SER A 199 -14.30 29.22 8.75
CA SER A 199 -14.94 28.03 8.17
C SER A 199 -16.37 27.87 8.66
N LEU A 200 -17.33 27.87 7.74
CA LEU A 200 -18.70 27.45 7.98
C LEU A 200 -18.84 25.99 7.53
N ILE A 201 -19.04 25.08 8.48
CA ILE A 201 -19.21 23.65 8.19
C ILE A 201 -20.67 23.44 7.80
N PHE A 202 -20.96 23.18 6.52
CA PHE A 202 -22.18 22.48 6.14
C PHE A 202 -21.96 20.99 6.36
N ASN A 203 -22.93 20.33 7.01
CA ASN A 203 -23.02 18.88 7.01
C ASN A 203 -23.03 18.40 5.54
N GLY A 204 -21.95 17.74 5.12
CA GLY A 204 -21.83 17.20 3.77
C GLY A 204 -22.94 16.19 3.46
N PRO A 205 -23.16 15.85 2.18
CA PRO A 205 -24.16 14.86 1.81
C PRO A 205 -23.93 13.55 2.58
N ARG A 206 -25.00 13.01 3.16
CA ARG A 206 -25.05 11.65 3.71
C ARG A 206 -24.87 10.69 2.54
N ILE A 207 -23.62 10.34 2.22
CA ILE A 207 -23.35 9.27 1.25
C ILE A 207 -23.65 7.95 1.96
N GLU A 208 -24.55 7.16 1.36
CA GLU A 208 -24.89 5.82 1.81
C GLU A 208 -23.68 4.89 1.73
N ARG A 209 -23.52 4.12 2.81
CA ARG A 209 -22.28 3.51 3.31
C ARG A 209 -21.86 2.24 2.56
N GLN A 210 -20.55 2.05 2.46
CA GLN A 210 -19.93 0.73 2.64
C GLN A 210 -18.66 0.93 3.47
N ASP A 211 -18.64 0.35 4.67
CA ASP A 211 -17.44 0.35 5.51
C ASP A 211 -16.35 -0.51 4.86
N PRO A 212 -15.06 -0.19 5.05
CA PRO A 212 -13.97 -0.99 4.48
C PRO A 212 -14.06 -2.43 4.98
N PHE A 213 -13.72 -3.39 4.12
CA PHE A 213 -13.72 -4.79 4.51
C PHE A 213 -12.49 -5.10 5.35
N ASN A 214 -12.68 -5.92 6.39
CA ASN A 214 -11.58 -6.53 7.11
C ASN A 214 -11.14 -7.81 6.39
N LEU A 215 -9.87 -8.13 6.47
CA LEU A 215 -9.30 -9.34 5.87
C LEU A 215 -8.80 -10.27 6.96
N ILE A 216 -9.11 -11.56 6.86
CA ILE A 216 -8.57 -12.60 7.73
C ILE A 216 -7.62 -13.45 6.88
N LEU A 217 -6.35 -13.49 7.26
CA LEU A 217 -5.33 -14.28 6.58
C LEU A 217 -5.24 -15.69 7.13
N THR A 218 -4.67 -16.59 6.34
CA THR A 218 -4.31 -17.96 6.77
C THR A 218 -3.09 -18.01 7.70
N LEU A 219 -2.33 -16.90 7.73
CA LEU A 219 -1.17 -16.73 8.60
C LEU A 219 -1.56 -16.92 10.06
N ASP A 220 -0.67 -17.57 10.80
CA ASP A 220 -0.70 -17.62 12.25
C ASP A 220 0.44 -16.75 12.79
N LYS A 221 0.09 -15.77 13.64
CA LYS A 221 1.05 -14.82 14.18
C LYS A 221 2.18 -15.49 14.98
N ASP A 222 1.86 -16.53 15.75
CA ASP A 222 2.83 -17.18 16.63
C ASP A 222 3.77 -18.09 15.84
N ILE A 223 3.24 -18.81 14.84
CA ILE A 223 4.04 -19.59 13.89
C ILE A 223 4.93 -18.65 13.06
N SER A 224 4.39 -17.53 12.59
CA SER A 224 5.14 -16.53 11.83
C SER A 224 6.31 -15.95 12.62
N TYR A 225 6.10 -15.65 13.90
CA TYR A 225 7.17 -15.19 14.78
C TYR A 225 8.27 -16.25 14.96
N LYS A 226 7.89 -17.51 15.22
CA LYS A 226 8.85 -18.62 15.38
C LYS A 226 9.63 -18.88 14.09
N ALA A 227 8.96 -18.89 12.94
CA ALA A 227 9.58 -19.05 11.63
C ALA A 227 10.60 -17.94 11.34
N ARG A 228 10.23 -16.68 11.57
CA ARG A 228 11.15 -15.53 11.44
C ARG A 228 12.36 -15.68 12.37
N LYS A 229 12.14 -15.99 13.65
CA LYS A 229 13.22 -16.15 14.64
C LYS A 229 14.20 -17.26 14.23
N ALA A 230 13.68 -18.40 13.77
CA ALA A 230 14.49 -19.51 13.29
C ALA A 230 15.29 -19.14 12.03
N LEU A 231 14.65 -18.48 11.06
CA LEU A 231 15.29 -18.02 9.83
C LEU A 231 16.42 -17.02 10.13
N MET A 232 16.16 -16.00 10.95
CA MET A 232 17.18 -15.00 11.29
C MET A 232 18.37 -15.62 12.01
N LYS A 233 18.13 -16.59 12.91
CA LYS A 233 19.21 -17.34 13.57
C LYS A 233 20.03 -18.13 12.55
N ALA A 234 19.38 -18.78 11.59
CA ALA A 234 20.07 -19.54 10.54
C ALA A 234 20.91 -18.64 9.63
N VAL A 235 20.34 -17.54 9.13
CA VAL A 235 21.01 -16.57 8.25
C VAL A 235 22.22 -15.92 8.94
N ARG A 236 22.08 -15.50 10.21
CA ARG A 236 23.21 -14.94 10.96
C ARG A 236 24.31 -15.97 11.20
N ARG A 237 23.96 -17.20 11.56
CA ARG A 237 24.93 -18.28 11.80
C ARG A 237 25.70 -18.65 10.54
N SER A 238 25.03 -18.70 9.39
CA SER A 238 25.67 -19.02 8.10
C SER A 238 26.30 -17.81 7.41
N ARG A 239 26.12 -16.59 7.94
CA ARG A 239 26.47 -15.32 7.27
C ARG A 239 25.88 -15.26 5.85
N ALA A 240 24.68 -15.81 5.67
CA ALA A 240 24.03 -15.83 4.37
C ALA A 240 23.52 -14.42 3.98
N ARG A 241 23.48 -14.16 2.67
CA ARG A 241 22.97 -12.90 2.12
C ARG A 241 21.45 -12.76 2.23
N SER A 242 20.72 -13.87 2.12
CA SER A 242 19.26 -13.92 2.15
C SER A 242 18.79 -15.30 2.60
N GLY A 243 17.49 -15.44 2.85
CA GLY A 243 16.87 -16.72 3.19
C GLY A 243 15.35 -16.63 3.19
N VAL A 244 14.70 -17.78 3.07
CA VAL A 244 13.24 -17.91 3.06
C VAL A 244 12.83 -19.09 3.95
N CYS A 245 11.72 -18.94 4.66
CA CYS A 245 11.09 -20.02 5.43
C CYS A 245 9.57 -19.94 5.24
N ILE A 246 8.99 -21.00 4.69
CA ILE A 246 7.54 -21.15 4.49
C ILE A 246 7.05 -22.31 5.36
N VAL A 247 5.94 -22.11 6.05
CA VAL A 247 5.23 -23.15 6.80
C VAL A 247 3.82 -23.24 6.21
N MET A 248 3.43 -24.42 5.74
CA MET A 248 2.11 -24.66 5.16
C MET A 248 1.41 -25.82 5.85
N ARG A 249 0.07 -25.82 5.79
CA ARG A 249 -0.78 -26.96 6.12
C ARG A 249 -1.05 -27.76 4.83
N PRO A 250 -0.47 -28.96 4.65
CA PRO A 250 -0.58 -29.68 3.37
C PRO A 250 -2.01 -30.07 2.99
N GLN A 251 -2.87 -30.33 3.96
CA GLN A 251 -4.25 -30.79 3.72
C GLN A 251 -5.15 -29.71 3.10
N THR A 252 -4.82 -28.43 3.33
CA THR A 252 -5.66 -27.29 2.91
C THR A 252 -4.94 -26.31 2.00
N GLY A 253 -3.62 -26.41 1.88
CA GLY A 253 -2.78 -25.41 1.19
C GLY A 253 -2.58 -24.11 1.97
N GLU A 254 -3.15 -23.97 3.17
CA GLU A 254 -3.02 -22.74 3.98
C GLU A 254 -1.55 -22.44 4.31
N ILE A 255 -1.10 -21.22 4.02
CA ILE A 255 0.22 -20.74 4.45
C ILE A 255 0.11 -20.20 5.88
N LEU A 256 0.76 -20.87 6.82
CA LEU A 256 0.76 -20.50 8.24
C LEU A 256 1.82 -19.45 8.56
N ALA A 257 2.93 -19.48 7.82
CA ALA A 257 4.00 -18.50 7.95
C ALA A 257 4.79 -18.39 6.64
N MET A 258 5.22 -17.19 6.31
CA MET A 258 6.20 -16.92 5.25
C MET A 258 7.13 -15.82 5.75
N ALA A 259 8.37 -16.21 6.04
CA ALA A 259 9.42 -15.32 6.54
C ALA A 259 10.53 -15.20 5.49
N VAL A 260 11.02 -13.98 5.31
CA VAL A 260 12.08 -13.67 4.34
C VAL A 260 13.18 -12.85 5.03
N ALA A 261 14.43 -13.10 4.64
CA ALA A 261 15.61 -12.32 5.01
C ALA A 261 16.22 -11.70 3.74
N PRO A 262 16.65 -10.42 3.77
CA PRO A 262 16.68 -9.50 4.92
C PRO A 262 15.28 -9.04 5.39
N GLU A 263 15.19 -8.67 6.66
CA GLU A 263 13.94 -8.20 7.29
C GLU A 263 13.77 -6.68 7.16
N PHE A 264 12.54 -6.20 7.08
CA PHE A 264 12.22 -4.77 7.14
C PHE A 264 11.01 -4.52 8.02
N ASN A 265 10.92 -3.30 8.56
CA ASN A 265 9.79 -2.88 9.38
C ASN A 265 8.81 -2.03 8.56
N PRO A 266 7.57 -2.49 8.33
CA PRO A 266 6.59 -1.79 7.49
C PRO A 266 6.11 -0.47 8.10
N ASN A 267 6.31 -0.23 9.40
CA ASN A 267 5.97 1.06 10.03
C ASN A 267 6.91 2.21 9.65
N ILE A 268 8.12 1.88 9.15
CA ILE A 268 9.21 2.80 8.77
C ILE A 268 9.86 2.35 7.46
N PHE A 269 9.08 1.79 6.54
CA PHE A 269 9.56 1.16 5.30
C PHE A 269 10.48 2.06 4.46
N TRP A 270 10.28 3.39 4.50
CA TRP A 270 11.09 4.37 3.77
C TRP A 270 12.57 4.46 4.22
N LYS A 271 12.93 3.81 5.33
CA LYS A 271 14.33 3.67 5.77
C LYS A 271 15.05 2.48 5.13
N TYR A 272 14.30 1.56 4.52
CA TYR A 272 14.80 0.35 3.90
C TYR A 272 14.88 0.52 2.38
N GLN A 273 15.73 -0.30 1.77
CA GLN A 273 15.93 -0.30 0.33
C GLN A 273 14.93 -1.22 -0.38
N PRO A 274 14.61 -0.98 -1.67
CA PRO A 274 13.68 -1.83 -2.41
C PRO A 274 14.07 -3.31 -2.57
N TYR A 275 15.30 -3.70 -2.28
CA TYR A 275 15.65 -5.13 -2.28
C TYR A 275 15.30 -5.84 -0.97
N GLU A 276 15.03 -5.08 0.10
CA GLU A 276 14.73 -5.58 1.45
C GLU A 276 13.24 -5.87 1.64
N TRP A 277 12.36 -5.10 1.00
CA TRP A 277 10.92 -5.33 1.03
C TRP A 277 10.44 -6.47 0.10
N ARG A 278 11.33 -6.98 -0.76
CA ARG A 278 11.00 -7.93 -1.83
C ARG A 278 10.65 -9.29 -1.24
N ASN A 279 9.47 -9.81 -1.54
CA ASN A 279 9.08 -11.15 -1.10
C ASN A 279 9.71 -12.24 -1.97
N ARG A 280 10.96 -12.59 -1.66
CA ARG A 280 11.76 -13.59 -2.39
C ARG A 280 11.15 -14.99 -2.42
N ALA A 281 10.23 -15.29 -1.51
CA ALA A 281 9.52 -16.57 -1.52
C ALA A 281 8.66 -16.74 -2.78
N ILE A 282 8.24 -15.63 -3.39
CA ILE A 282 7.29 -15.58 -4.50
C ILE A 282 7.95 -15.03 -5.77
N THR A 283 8.91 -14.10 -5.63
CA THR A 283 9.49 -13.37 -6.77
C THR A 283 10.80 -13.95 -7.30
N ASP A 284 11.47 -14.86 -6.58
CA ASP A 284 12.82 -15.34 -6.90
C ASP A 284 12.76 -16.83 -7.25
N CYS A 285 13.19 -17.18 -8.46
CA CYS A 285 13.41 -18.57 -8.84
C CYS A 285 14.83 -18.99 -8.46
N PHE A 286 14.99 -20.23 -8.01
CA PHE A 286 16.28 -20.85 -7.75
C PHE A 286 16.20 -22.34 -8.11
N GLU A 287 17.36 -22.94 -8.36
CA GLU A 287 17.43 -24.37 -8.64
C GLU A 287 17.14 -25.17 -7.34
N PRO A 288 16.13 -26.06 -7.33
CA PRO A 288 15.71 -26.78 -6.12
C PRO A 288 16.77 -27.79 -5.63
N GLY A 289 17.67 -28.22 -6.52
CA GLY A 289 18.70 -29.20 -6.21
C GLY A 289 18.10 -30.54 -5.75
N SER A 290 18.66 -31.12 -4.69
CA SER A 290 18.27 -32.46 -4.24
C SER A 290 16.82 -32.59 -3.76
N THR A 291 16.12 -31.51 -3.42
CA THR A 291 14.70 -31.58 -3.04
C THR A 291 13.83 -32.07 -4.20
N GLN A 292 14.27 -31.82 -5.45
CA GLN A 292 13.56 -32.23 -6.66
C GLN A 292 13.54 -33.76 -6.86
N LYS A 293 14.50 -34.49 -6.26
CA LYS A 293 14.58 -35.96 -6.35
C LYS A 293 13.33 -36.65 -5.82
N THR A 294 12.60 -36.00 -4.89
CA THR A 294 11.33 -36.51 -4.36
C THR A 294 10.28 -36.64 -5.46
N PHE A 295 10.17 -35.64 -6.35
CA PHE A 295 9.22 -35.65 -7.46
C PHE A 295 9.65 -36.61 -8.57
N LEU A 296 10.97 -36.73 -8.79
CA LEU A 296 11.51 -37.74 -9.68
C LEU A 296 11.13 -39.15 -9.22
N LEU A 297 11.32 -39.43 -7.93
CA LEU A 297 10.96 -40.74 -7.38
C LEU A 297 9.45 -40.98 -7.46
N ALA A 298 8.62 -39.98 -7.16
CA ALA A 298 7.17 -40.10 -7.25
C ALA A 298 6.73 -40.54 -8.66
N GLY A 299 7.21 -39.85 -9.72
CA GLY A 299 6.92 -40.25 -11.10
C GLY A 299 7.50 -41.62 -11.47
N ALA A 300 8.69 -41.96 -10.95
CA ALA A 300 9.31 -43.26 -11.23
C ALA A 300 8.60 -44.44 -10.56
N LEU A 301 8.01 -44.24 -9.37
CA LEU A 301 7.18 -45.23 -8.70
C LEU A 301 5.82 -45.37 -9.39
N GLU A 302 5.19 -44.26 -9.77
CA GLU A 302 3.89 -44.26 -10.47
C GLU A 302 3.97 -45.01 -11.81
N GLU A 303 5.04 -44.79 -12.58
CA GLU A 303 5.29 -45.49 -13.85
C GLU A 303 5.80 -46.93 -13.66
N GLY A 304 6.02 -47.38 -12.42
CA GLY A 304 6.53 -48.71 -12.11
C GLY A 304 7.95 -49.01 -12.61
N VAL A 305 8.72 -47.99 -13.02
CA VAL A 305 10.08 -48.18 -13.56
C VAL A 305 11.10 -48.56 -12.47
N VAL A 306 10.76 -48.30 -11.21
CA VAL A 306 11.50 -48.74 -10.02
C VAL A 306 10.54 -49.07 -8.88
N SER A 307 11.03 -49.83 -7.91
CA SER A 307 10.42 -50.05 -6.59
C SER A 307 11.38 -49.59 -5.49
N PRO A 308 10.91 -49.37 -4.23
CA PRO A 308 11.78 -49.01 -3.11
C PRO A 308 12.93 -49.99 -2.86
N GLU A 309 12.75 -51.26 -3.25
CA GLU A 309 13.73 -52.35 -3.10
C GLU A 309 14.64 -52.53 -4.32
N THR A 310 14.38 -51.82 -5.43
CA THR A 310 15.23 -51.88 -6.63
C THR A 310 16.63 -51.41 -6.27
N VAL A 311 17.64 -52.21 -6.62
CA VAL A 311 19.05 -51.90 -6.34
C VAL A 311 19.70 -51.30 -7.58
N LEU A 312 20.37 -50.16 -7.41
CA LEU A 312 21.13 -49.49 -8.46
C LEU A 312 22.59 -49.29 -8.02
N ASN A 313 23.50 -49.48 -8.97
CA ASN A 313 24.91 -49.16 -8.77
C ASN A 313 25.12 -47.64 -8.83
N CYS A 314 25.64 -47.02 -7.77
CA CYS A 314 26.02 -45.61 -7.72
C CYS A 314 27.49 -45.36 -8.13
N GLU A 315 28.11 -46.34 -8.78
CA GLU A 315 29.41 -46.24 -9.48
C GLU A 315 30.56 -45.75 -8.60
N LYS A 316 30.53 -46.12 -7.32
CA LYS A 316 31.53 -45.71 -6.32
C LYS A 316 31.71 -44.18 -6.30
N GLY A 317 30.64 -43.44 -6.58
CA GLY A 317 30.58 -41.98 -6.51
C GLY A 317 31.09 -41.21 -7.74
N LYS A 318 31.41 -41.88 -8.85
CA LYS A 318 31.77 -41.23 -10.13
C LYS A 318 31.11 -41.93 -11.30
N TYR A 319 30.28 -41.22 -12.04
CA TYR A 319 29.58 -41.77 -13.21
C TYR A 319 29.72 -40.86 -14.43
N ALA A 320 30.29 -41.37 -15.51
CA ALA A 320 30.49 -40.62 -16.75
C ALA A 320 29.27 -40.76 -17.68
N ILE A 321 28.77 -39.63 -18.18
CA ILE A 321 27.74 -39.53 -19.22
C ILE A 321 28.28 -38.62 -20.32
N GLY A 322 28.70 -39.21 -21.43
CA GLY A 322 29.42 -38.49 -22.48
C GLY A 322 30.70 -37.86 -21.92
N SER A 323 30.84 -36.54 -22.09
CA SER A 323 31.98 -35.77 -21.56
C SER A 323 31.81 -35.31 -20.10
N PHE A 324 30.65 -35.51 -19.48
CA PHE A 324 30.37 -35.04 -18.12
C PHE A 324 30.55 -36.16 -17.09
N ILE A 325 31.19 -35.83 -15.96
CA ILE A 325 31.31 -36.75 -14.81
C ILE A 325 30.41 -36.24 -13.70
N ILE A 326 29.46 -37.08 -13.30
CA ILE A 326 28.60 -36.85 -12.14
C ILE A 326 29.29 -37.40 -10.90
N HIS A 327 29.21 -36.63 -9.83
CA HIS A 327 29.78 -36.97 -8.53
C HIS A 327 28.71 -37.11 -7.46
N ASP A 328 28.88 -38.11 -6.62
CA ASP A 328 28.20 -38.18 -5.32
C ASP A 328 29.07 -37.57 -4.24
N SER A 329 28.44 -37.18 -3.13
CA SER A 329 29.14 -36.68 -1.94
C SER A 329 30.01 -37.74 -1.26
N ARG A 330 29.70 -39.03 -1.48
CA ARG A 330 30.45 -40.18 -0.96
C ARG A 330 30.48 -41.31 -2.01
N PRO A 331 31.48 -42.21 -1.95
CA PRO A 331 31.61 -43.29 -2.92
C PRO A 331 30.64 -44.44 -2.63
N TYR A 332 29.36 -44.26 -2.97
CA TYR A 332 28.36 -45.30 -2.80
C TYR A 332 28.46 -46.37 -3.89
N GLY A 333 28.32 -47.63 -3.49
CA GLY A 333 28.23 -48.78 -4.40
C GLY A 333 26.79 -49.08 -4.77
N MET A 334 26.35 -50.31 -4.50
CA MET A 334 24.96 -50.72 -4.67
C MET A 334 24.08 -50.11 -3.58
N LEU A 335 23.03 -49.38 -3.98
CA LEU A 335 22.02 -48.82 -3.08
C LEU A 335 20.63 -49.19 -3.55
N LYS A 336 19.73 -49.48 -2.61
CA LYS A 336 18.29 -49.53 -2.86
C LYS A 336 17.76 -48.13 -3.17
N VAL A 337 16.65 -48.03 -3.91
CA VAL A 337 16.00 -46.73 -4.19
C VAL A 337 15.63 -45.97 -2.92
N SER A 338 15.17 -46.67 -1.88
CA SER A 338 14.93 -46.07 -0.55
C SER A 338 16.21 -45.46 0.05
N GLU A 339 17.36 -46.10 -0.15
CA GLU A 339 18.66 -45.63 0.30
C GLU A 339 19.19 -44.47 -0.56
N ILE A 340 18.89 -44.47 -1.87
CA ILE A 340 19.27 -43.38 -2.78
C ILE A 340 18.66 -42.06 -2.32
N ILE A 341 17.40 -42.04 -1.88
CA ILE A 341 16.78 -40.85 -1.31
C ILE A 341 17.35 -40.52 0.06
N LYS A 342 17.53 -41.53 0.94
CA LYS A 342 18.11 -41.35 2.28
C LYS A 342 19.49 -40.69 2.23
N PHE A 343 20.35 -41.13 1.31
CA PHE A 343 21.71 -40.61 1.14
C PHE A 343 21.82 -39.50 0.10
N SER A 344 20.72 -39.19 -0.59
CA SER A 344 20.64 -38.22 -1.69
C SER A 344 21.72 -38.45 -2.76
N SER A 345 21.90 -39.69 -3.22
CA SER A 345 22.84 -39.98 -4.32
C SER A 345 22.38 -39.28 -5.61
N ASN A 346 23.27 -38.50 -6.23
CA ASN A 346 23.05 -37.87 -7.52
C ASN A 346 23.09 -38.91 -8.65
N ILE A 347 24.04 -39.84 -8.58
CA ILE A 347 24.20 -40.91 -9.58
C ILE A 347 22.97 -41.83 -9.56
N GLY A 348 22.51 -42.22 -8.37
CA GLY A 348 21.28 -43.00 -8.21
C GLY A 348 20.07 -42.27 -8.79
N ALA A 349 19.91 -40.98 -8.48
CA ALA A 349 18.82 -40.16 -9.03
C ALA A 349 18.87 -40.07 -10.56
N ILE A 350 20.04 -39.85 -11.16
CA ILE A 350 20.18 -39.77 -12.61
C ILE A 350 19.82 -41.10 -13.28
N LYS A 351 20.22 -42.24 -12.71
CA LYS A 351 19.85 -43.55 -13.24
C LYS A 351 18.35 -43.83 -13.15
N ILE A 352 17.69 -43.37 -12.08
CA ILE A 352 16.22 -43.39 -11.98
C ILE A 352 15.61 -42.52 -13.09
N GLY A 353 16.14 -41.32 -13.29
CA GLY A 353 15.71 -40.41 -14.37
C GLY A 353 15.90 -40.96 -15.77
N GLN A 354 17.01 -41.68 -16.02
CA GLN A 354 17.24 -42.37 -17.30
C GLN A 354 16.21 -43.47 -17.55
N ARG A 355 15.79 -44.20 -16.51
CA ARG A 355 14.73 -45.21 -16.63
C ARG A 355 13.34 -44.59 -16.85
N LEU A 356 13.04 -43.46 -16.19
CA LEU A 356 11.78 -42.76 -16.35
C LEU A 356 11.66 -42.04 -17.70
N GLY A 357 12.76 -41.46 -18.18
CA GLY A 357 12.80 -40.63 -19.38
C GLY A 357 12.45 -39.15 -19.12
N ALA A 358 13.07 -38.26 -19.91
CA ALA A 358 12.97 -36.82 -19.71
C ALA A 358 11.55 -36.27 -19.96
N GLU A 359 10.86 -36.77 -20.98
CA GLU A 359 9.50 -36.31 -21.32
C GLU A 359 8.51 -36.62 -20.19
N ARG A 360 8.54 -37.85 -19.66
CA ARG A 360 7.70 -38.26 -18.53
C ARG A 360 8.06 -37.48 -17.28
N PHE A 361 9.35 -37.30 -17.00
CA PHE A 361 9.75 -36.51 -15.84
C PHE A 361 9.23 -35.06 -15.94
N ASN A 362 9.36 -34.42 -17.10
CA ASN A 362 8.81 -33.08 -17.34
C ASN A 362 7.28 -33.05 -17.17
N TYR A 363 6.57 -34.08 -17.65
CA TYR A 363 5.13 -34.22 -17.43
C TYR A 363 4.78 -34.24 -15.93
N TYR A 364 5.46 -35.06 -15.12
CA TYR A 364 5.22 -35.11 -13.68
C TYR A 364 5.57 -33.79 -12.98
N LEU A 365 6.67 -33.14 -13.34
CA LEU A 365 7.01 -31.82 -12.78
C LEU A 365 5.89 -30.81 -13.00
N LYS A 366 5.32 -30.75 -14.21
CA LYS A 366 4.17 -29.88 -14.49
C LYS A 366 2.94 -30.27 -13.66
N ARG A 367 2.64 -31.55 -13.51
CA ARG A 367 1.52 -32.01 -12.66
C ARG A 367 1.70 -31.68 -11.17
N PHE A 368 2.94 -31.58 -10.69
CA PHE A 368 3.24 -31.10 -9.35
C PHE A 368 3.25 -29.55 -9.25
N GLY A 369 2.92 -28.83 -10.33
CA GLY A 369 2.81 -27.37 -10.36
C GLY A 369 4.10 -26.64 -10.72
N PHE A 370 5.18 -27.33 -11.10
CA PHE A 370 6.40 -26.66 -11.53
C PHE A 370 6.21 -25.97 -12.88
N GLY A 371 6.60 -24.68 -12.95
CA GLY A 371 6.45 -23.86 -14.15
C GLY A 371 5.06 -23.26 -14.33
N GLU A 372 4.18 -23.41 -13.33
CA GLU A 372 2.86 -22.79 -13.27
C GLU A 372 2.79 -21.82 -12.09
N GLN A 373 1.87 -20.85 -12.16
CA GLN A 373 1.58 -19.97 -11.03
C GLN A 373 0.91 -20.78 -9.92
N THR A 374 1.30 -20.52 -8.67
CA THR A 374 0.72 -21.19 -7.51
C THR A 374 -0.71 -20.76 -7.21
N GLY A 375 -1.14 -19.63 -7.79
CA GLY A 375 -2.45 -19.04 -7.52
C GLY A 375 -2.52 -18.35 -6.15
N ILE A 376 -1.36 -18.00 -5.58
CA ILE A 376 -1.30 -17.23 -4.34
C ILE A 376 -1.80 -15.80 -4.60
N ASP A 377 -2.63 -15.28 -3.68
CA ASP A 377 -3.14 -13.91 -3.73
C ASP A 377 -2.04 -12.90 -3.33
N PHE A 378 -1.02 -12.77 -4.17
CA PHE A 378 0.13 -11.90 -3.93
C PHE A 378 0.66 -11.28 -5.25
N PRO A 379 0.97 -9.97 -5.26
CA PRO A 379 1.40 -9.29 -6.48
C PRO A 379 2.81 -9.69 -6.89
N GLY A 380 3.06 -9.76 -8.20
CA GLY A 380 4.40 -9.99 -8.74
C GLY A 380 4.89 -11.44 -8.65
N GLU A 381 3.98 -12.41 -8.54
CA GLU A 381 4.31 -13.83 -8.65
C GLU A 381 5.05 -14.14 -9.95
N ARG A 382 6.17 -14.87 -9.82
CA ARG A 382 7.01 -15.25 -10.95
C ARG A 382 6.49 -16.55 -11.59
N LYS A 383 6.51 -16.57 -12.92
CA LYS A 383 6.27 -17.76 -13.74
C LYS A 383 7.57 -18.49 -14.03
#